data_AF-A0A3S0QFL0-F1
#
_entry.id   AF-A0A3S0QFL0-F1
#
_cell.length_a   1.000
_cell.length_b   1.000
_cell.length_c   1.000
_cell.angle_alpha   90.00
_cell.angle_beta   90.00
_cell.angle_gamma   90.00
#
_symmetry.space_group_name_H-M   'P 1'
#
loop_
_entity.id
_entity.type
_entity.pdbx_description
1 polymer ?
#
loop_
_entity_poly.entity_id
_entity_poly.type
_entity_poly.pdbx_seq_one_letter_code
_entity_poly.pdbx_strand_id
1 'polypeptide(L)'
;MKFTNLPISAQVVTPVIILSLLYAVSGSLVDWWLRDLQRDTQLYKVGLEESLVALRSYTEQSSSDEGLLSRDLASDLIEQLEVQKTQFVEGSLGSTNQVRLLLLVSILVAALVSLATALWIARNMKAKLWGLSSLIGTMLKGFLVTEGDYEGSNEFGYVISGANKAANSVERFVMELKGRSNEISSSAVELMAVLSFHEESVQNQHRQIKALTSRSIKLATNSLQVVERGIAAEQYAEQGVGIAQQSLASSEERACLANEVSTALNQAVNMAESLKGASSQIAEFVHLIEDVSERTNLLALNAAIEASRAGERGRGFSVVAAEVRVLAQQTSSKTVSIQKLVGDLQRDSQMMLDSMKFCLGKVAENASLSQKSVNDIETLLDGISHIITQHKDMVHAVKEQSLAVSAMNESIQQVEACLGENSESVKQAMTAAEGLLTLSERHQTKLTEAN
;
A
#
# COMPACT_ATOMS: atom_id res chain seq x y z
N MET A 1 52.35 12.99 6.88
CA MET A 1 52.95 13.71 8.02
C MET A 1 54.31 13.08 8.30
N LYS A 2 55.35 13.90 8.47
CA LYS A 2 56.78 13.55 8.43
C LYS A 2 57.15 12.42 9.43
N PHE A 3 57.59 11.27 8.92
CA PHE A 3 58.38 10.29 9.68
C PHE A 3 59.87 10.61 9.48
N THR A 4 60.33 11.71 10.06
CA THR A 4 61.76 12.01 10.21
C THR A 4 61.97 12.56 11.61
N ASN A 5 62.98 12.03 12.29
CA ASN A 5 63.38 12.30 13.68
C ASN A 5 62.81 11.30 14.71
N LEU A 6 63.25 10.04 14.60
CA LEU A 6 63.54 9.27 15.81
C LEU A 6 64.89 9.78 16.34
N PRO A 7 64.96 10.45 17.50
CA PRO A 7 66.23 10.65 18.16
C PRO A 7 66.65 9.26 18.66
N ILE A 8 67.59 8.60 17.99
CA ILE A 8 68.31 7.50 18.63
C ILE A 8 68.98 8.16 19.84
N SER A 9 68.46 7.86 21.04
CA SER A 9 68.85 8.55 22.25
C SER A 9 70.37 8.61 22.34
N ALA A 10 70.88 9.83 22.38
CA ALA A 10 72.30 10.12 22.51
C ALA A 10 72.92 9.41 23.74
N GLN A 11 72.09 8.92 24.67
CA GLN A 11 72.46 8.18 25.87
C GLN A 11 73.04 6.77 25.64
N VAL A 12 72.75 6.09 24.52
CA VAL A 12 73.29 4.73 24.28
C VAL A 12 74.51 4.75 23.37
N VAL A 13 74.52 5.65 22.38
CA VAL A 13 75.58 5.70 21.36
C VAL A 13 76.84 6.41 21.88
N THR A 14 76.68 7.46 22.71
CA THR A 14 77.83 8.21 23.23
C THR A 14 78.76 7.39 24.16
N PRO A 15 78.29 6.60 25.15
CA PRO A 15 79.22 5.85 25.99
C PRO A 15 79.96 4.74 25.25
N VAL A 16 79.34 4.09 24.26
CA VAL A 16 79.97 3.00 23.49
C VAL A 16 81.08 3.52 22.56
N ILE A 17 80.87 4.68 21.92
CA ILE A 17 81.88 5.32 21.08
C ILE A 17 83.01 5.91 21.94
N ILE A 18 82.69 6.46 23.12
CA ILE A 18 83.72 6.95 24.06
C ILE A 18 84.57 5.80 24.59
N LEU A 19 83.96 4.64 24.93
CA LEU A 19 84.71 3.46 25.37
C LEU A 19 85.62 2.90 24.27
N SER A 20 85.17 2.86 23.02
CA SER A 20 85.98 2.33 21.91
C SER A 20 87.14 3.27 21.53
N LEU A 21 86.93 4.59 21.59
CA LEU A 21 87.99 5.58 21.41
C LEU A 21 89.02 5.53 22.55
N LEU A 22 88.59 5.38 23.81
CA LEU A 22 89.49 5.17 24.95
C LEU A 22 90.31 3.89 24.80
N TYR A 23 89.70 2.81 24.32
CA TYR A 23 90.39 1.55 24.05
C TYR A 23 91.49 1.70 22.99
N ALA A 24 91.19 2.35 21.85
CA ALA A 24 92.14 2.55 20.76
C ALA A 24 93.33 3.46 21.13
N VAL A 25 93.09 4.50 21.92
CA VAL A 25 94.16 5.42 22.38
C VAL A 25 95.03 4.76 23.46
N SER A 26 94.46 3.92 24.33
CA SER A 26 95.22 3.22 25.37
C SER A 26 96.21 2.18 24.81
N GLY A 27 95.81 1.44 23.77
CA GLY A 27 96.69 0.42 23.16
C GLY A 27 97.92 1.00 22.46
N SER A 28 97.75 2.13 21.75
CA SER A 28 98.84 2.75 21.01
C SER A 28 99.88 3.44 21.91
N LEU A 29 99.45 4.04 23.03
CA LEU A 29 100.36 4.63 24.02
C LEU A 29 101.22 3.58 24.71
N VAL A 30 100.64 2.41 25.02
CA VAL A 30 101.33 1.31 25.71
C VAL A 30 102.43 0.69 24.83
N ASP A 31 102.14 0.46 23.54
CA ASP A 31 103.12 -0.08 22.59
C ASP A 31 104.27 0.89 22.28
N TRP A 32 104.02 2.20 22.38
CA TRP A 32 105.06 3.21 22.27
C TRP A 32 105.96 3.21 23.51
N TRP A 33 105.37 3.20 24.70
CA TRP A 33 106.11 3.24 25.98
C TRP A 33 106.96 1.98 26.21
N LEU A 34 106.45 0.79 25.85
CA LEU A 34 107.23 -0.45 25.92
C LEU A 34 108.46 -0.45 25.00
N ARG A 35 108.33 0.12 23.80
CA ARG A 35 109.45 0.25 22.86
C ARG A 35 110.50 1.24 23.33
N ASP A 36 110.07 2.34 23.93
CA ASP A 36 110.97 3.36 24.49
C ASP A 36 111.75 2.79 25.69
N LEU A 37 111.06 2.08 26.59
CA LEU A 37 111.69 1.43 27.75
C LEU A 37 112.73 0.38 27.34
N GLN A 38 112.41 -0.45 26.33
CA GLN A 38 113.36 -1.43 25.78
C GLN A 38 114.58 -0.78 25.12
N ARG A 39 114.38 0.35 24.44
CA ARG A 39 115.46 1.11 23.81
C ARG A 39 116.42 1.68 24.86
N ASP A 40 115.90 2.26 25.93
CA ASP A 40 116.72 2.82 27.01
C ASP A 40 117.50 1.72 27.77
N THR A 41 116.89 0.56 27.99
CA THR A 41 117.62 -0.59 28.60
C THR A 41 118.74 -1.10 27.71
N GLN A 42 118.55 -1.12 26.39
CA GLN A 42 119.60 -1.52 25.44
C GLN A 42 120.74 -0.51 25.38
N LEU A 43 120.42 0.80 25.35
CA LEU A 43 121.43 1.86 25.36
C LEU A 43 122.29 1.82 26.63
N TYR A 44 121.66 1.60 27.80
CA TYR A 44 122.39 1.48 29.06
C TYR A 44 123.30 0.24 29.09
N LYS A 45 122.84 -0.89 28.52
CA LYS A 45 123.63 -2.13 28.43
C LYS A 45 124.85 -1.98 27.52
N VAL A 46 124.69 -1.33 26.36
CA VAL A 46 125.80 -1.06 25.42
C VAL A 46 126.83 -0.11 26.04
N GLY A 47 126.38 0.96 26.71
CA GLY A 47 127.30 1.88 27.41
C GLY A 47 128.10 1.19 28.52
N LEU A 48 127.49 0.27 29.26
CA LEU A 48 128.21 -0.51 30.27
C LEU A 48 129.22 -1.50 29.65
N GLU A 49 128.88 -2.13 28.53
CA GLU A 49 129.81 -3.03 27.81
C GLU A 49 131.02 -2.28 27.25
N GLU A 50 130.83 -1.09 26.68
CA GLU A 50 131.94 -0.24 26.23
C GLU A 50 132.86 0.16 27.39
N SER A 51 132.29 0.51 28.55
CA SER A 51 133.09 0.85 29.74
C SER A 51 133.89 -0.34 30.31
N LEU A 52 133.31 -1.55 30.29
CA LEU A 52 134.00 -2.79 30.69
C LEU A 52 135.14 -3.17 29.74
N VAL A 53 134.93 -3.01 28.42
CA VAL A 53 135.96 -3.26 27.41
C VAL A 53 137.10 -2.25 27.53
N ALA A 54 136.79 -0.97 27.72
CA ALA A 54 137.79 0.06 27.96
C ALA A 54 138.62 -0.24 29.22
N LEU A 55 137.98 -0.64 30.33
CA LEU A 55 138.69 -1.01 31.56
C LEU A 55 139.60 -2.23 31.39
N ARG A 56 139.13 -3.28 30.70
CA ARG A 56 139.96 -4.47 30.39
C ARG A 56 141.19 -4.12 29.56
N SER A 57 141.03 -3.27 28.54
CA SER A 57 142.15 -2.82 27.71
C SER A 57 143.20 -2.03 28.49
N TYR A 58 142.78 -1.25 29.49
CA TYR A 58 143.68 -0.52 30.38
C TYR A 58 144.48 -1.46 31.31
N THR A 59 143.87 -2.56 31.77
CA THR A 59 144.55 -3.57 32.61
C THR A 59 145.54 -4.45 31.86
N GLU A 60 145.38 -4.65 30.55
CA GLU A 60 146.31 -5.46 29.73
C GLU A 60 147.58 -4.70 29.33
N GLN A 61 147.56 -3.36 29.32
CA GLN A 61 148.65 -2.54 28.77
C GLN A 61 149.69 -2.07 29.80
N SER A 62 149.45 -2.27 31.11
CA SER A 62 150.35 -1.83 32.20
C SER A 62 151.37 -2.92 32.58
N SER A 63 152.61 -2.81 32.11
CA SER A 63 153.70 -3.79 32.29
C SER A 63 154.91 -3.28 33.09
N SER A 64 154.69 -2.46 34.13
CA SER A 64 155.73 -1.89 35.01
C SER A 64 155.49 -2.25 36.49
N ASP A 65 156.57 -2.35 37.29
CA ASP A 65 156.58 -2.83 38.70
C ASP A 65 155.72 -2.01 39.71
N GLU A 66 155.10 -0.90 39.30
CA GLU A 66 154.07 -0.16 40.07
C GLU A 66 152.63 -0.69 39.84
N GLY A 67 152.46 -1.75 39.06
CA GLY A 67 151.17 -2.21 38.51
C GLY A 67 150.30 -3.16 39.35
N LEU A 68 150.71 -3.58 40.55
CA LEU A 68 149.91 -4.51 41.37
C LEU A 68 148.68 -3.84 42.01
N LEU A 69 148.80 -2.58 42.46
CA LEU A 69 147.69 -1.86 43.08
C LEU A 69 146.64 -1.39 42.05
N SER A 70 147.09 -1.01 40.84
CA SER A 70 146.19 -0.58 39.76
C SER A 70 145.42 -1.73 39.12
N ARG A 71 145.99 -2.94 39.07
CA ARG A 71 145.28 -4.16 38.62
C ARG A 71 144.23 -4.62 39.61
N ASP A 72 144.49 -4.59 40.92
CA ASP A 72 143.48 -4.92 41.93
C ASP A 72 142.33 -3.92 41.92
N LEU A 73 142.63 -2.61 41.83
CA LEU A 73 141.59 -1.58 41.75
C LEU A 73 140.73 -1.73 40.48
N ALA A 74 141.34 -2.06 39.35
CA ALA A 74 140.60 -2.27 38.10
C ALA A 74 139.82 -3.59 38.10
N SER A 75 140.33 -4.65 38.73
CA SER A 75 139.59 -5.90 38.93
C SER A 75 138.36 -5.68 39.79
N ASP A 76 138.50 -4.94 40.90
CA ASP A 76 137.37 -4.60 41.79
C ASP A 76 136.34 -3.71 41.06
N LEU A 77 136.79 -2.76 40.23
CA LEU A 77 135.88 -1.95 39.41
C LEU A 77 135.15 -2.78 38.34
N ILE A 78 135.83 -3.74 37.71
CA ILE A 78 135.22 -4.66 36.73
C ILE A 78 134.17 -5.52 37.43
N GLU A 79 134.46 -6.05 38.62
CA GLU A 79 133.52 -6.84 39.41
C GLU A 79 132.31 -5.99 39.85
N GLN A 80 132.53 -4.75 40.31
CA GLN A 80 131.45 -3.84 40.65
C GLN A 80 130.57 -3.49 39.43
N LEU A 81 131.17 -3.26 38.25
CA LEU A 81 130.42 -2.99 37.02
C LEU A 81 129.66 -4.21 36.51
N GLU A 82 130.21 -5.42 36.61
CA GLU A 82 129.50 -6.67 36.29
C GLU A 82 128.32 -6.89 37.25
N VAL A 83 128.51 -6.67 38.56
CA VAL A 83 127.42 -6.73 39.55
C VAL A 83 126.34 -5.70 39.25
N GLN A 84 126.71 -4.45 38.92
CA GLN A 84 125.75 -3.39 38.60
C GLN A 84 124.97 -3.68 37.31
N LYS A 85 125.62 -4.26 36.29
CA LYS A 85 124.98 -4.75 35.06
C LYS A 85 123.93 -5.81 35.38
N THR A 86 124.30 -6.79 36.20
CA THR A 86 123.44 -7.92 36.53
C THR A 86 122.23 -7.48 37.34
N GLN A 87 122.43 -6.60 38.33
CA GLN A 87 121.34 -6.00 39.11
C GLN A 87 120.39 -5.14 38.27
N PHE A 88 120.90 -4.36 37.29
CA PHE A 88 120.04 -3.54 36.43
C PHE A 88 119.20 -4.39 35.46
N VAL A 89 119.79 -5.46 34.89
CA VAL A 89 119.07 -6.37 33.99
C VAL A 89 117.98 -7.13 34.75
N GLU A 90 118.27 -7.69 35.93
CA GLU A 90 117.27 -8.36 36.77
C GLU A 90 116.19 -7.39 37.26
N GLY A 91 116.57 -6.16 37.63
CA GLY A 91 115.63 -5.09 37.98
C GLY A 91 114.68 -4.74 36.84
N SER A 92 115.19 -4.61 35.60
CA SER A 92 114.36 -4.25 34.43
C SER A 92 113.35 -5.34 34.06
N LEU A 93 113.73 -6.62 34.17
CA LEU A 93 112.86 -7.76 33.89
C LEU A 93 111.71 -7.85 34.91
N GLY A 94 111.98 -7.55 36.18
CA GLY A 94 110.96 -7.49 37.24
C GLY A 94 109.91 -6.40 36.99
N SER A 95 110.32 -5.19 36.63
CA SER A 95 109.41 -4.10 36.28
C SER A 95 108.57 -4.38 35.04
N THR A 96 109.11 -5.11 34.05
CA THR A 96 108.38 -5.44 32.81
C THR A 96 107.20 -6.39 33.07
N ASN A 97 107.34 -7.37 33.98
CA ASN A 97 106.27 -8.31 34.32
C ASN A 97 105.14 -7.66 35.16
N GLN A 98 105.48 -6.73 36.06
CA GLN A 98 104.47 -6.02 36.86
C GLN A 98 103.59 -5.11 35.99
N VAL A 99 104.19 -4.40 35.03
CA VAL A 99 103.44 -3.56 34.08
C VAL A 99 102.51 -4.40 33.20
N ARG A 100 102.98 -5.57 32.72
CA ARG A 100 102.15 -6.48 31.91
C ARG A 100 100.94 -7.04 32.67
N LEU A 101 101.11 -7.38 33.96
CA LEU A 101 100.02 -7.85 34.82
C LEU A 101 98.96 -6.75 35.03
N LEU A 102 99.39 -5.52 35.35
CA LEU A 102 98.48 -4.39 35.54
C LEU A 102 97.66 -4.08 34.28
N LEU A 103 98.28 -4.17 33.09
CA LEU A 103 97.58 -4.01 31.82
C LEU A 103 96.52 -5.09 31.58
N LEU A 104 96.86 -6.37 31.79
CA LEU A 104 95.89 -7.46 31.63
C LEU A 104 94.71 -7.35 32.61
N VAL A 105 94.98 -6.93 33.86
CA VAL A 105 93.92 -6.67 34.85
C VAL A 105 93.03 -5.51 34.41
N SER A 106 93.60 -4.41 33.90
CA SER A 106 92.82 -3.26 33.43
C SER A 106 91.90 -3.61 32.25
N ILE A 107 92.37 -4.44 31.32
CA ILE A 107 91.58 -4.95 30.19
C ILE A 107 90.44 -5.84 30.69
N LEU A 108 90.73 -6.73 31.65
CA LEU A 108 89.73 -7.62 32.24
C LEU A 108 88.62 -6.83 32.96
N VAL A 109 88.97 -5.79 33.73
CA VAL A 109 88.01 -4.94 34.42
C VAL A 109 87.15 -4.16 33.42
N ALA A 110 87.74 -3.58 32.38
CA ALA A 110 86.98 -2.91 31.33
C ALA A 110 86.01 -3.85 30.59
N ALA A 111 86.43 -5.10 30.33
CA ALA A 111 85.57 -6.13 29.75
C ALA A 111 84.41 -6.53 30.68
N LEU A 112 84.65 -6.64 32.00
CA LEU A 112 83.61 -6.97 32.96
C LEU A 112 82.60 -5.83 33.14
N VAL A 113 83.05 -4.57 33.16
CA VAL A 113 82.17 -3.40 33.27
C VAL A 113 81.32 -3.24 32.00
N SER A 114 81.91 -3.41 30.82
CA SER A 114 81.16 -3.39 29.55
C SER A 114 80.14 -4.54 29.47
N LEU A 115 80.48 -5.73 29.95
CA LEU A 115 79.54 -6.86 30.02
C LEU A 115 78.40 -6.60 31.02
N ALA A 116 78.72 -6.08 32.21
CA ALA A 116 77.72 -5.77 33.23
C ALA A 116 76.74 -4.69 32.78
N THR A 117 77.23 -3.63 32.13
CA THR A 117 76.38 -2.56 31.57
C THR A 117 75.53 -3.07 30.40
N ALA A 118 76.09 -3.89 29.50
CA ALA A 118 75.33 -4.53 28.42
C ALA A 118 74.21 -5.44 28.96
N LEU A 119 74.49 -6.26 29.99
CA LEU A 119 73.50 -7.12 30.63
C LEU A 119 72.42 -6.31 31.37
N TRP A 120 72.79 -5.21 32.02
CA TRP A 120 71.85 -4.32 32.70
C TRP A 120 70.88 -3.65 31.70
N ILE A 121 71.39 -3.11 30.60
CA ILE A 121 70.57 -2.53 29.52
C ILE A 121 69.67 -3.60 28.90
N ALA A 122 70.22 -4.77 28.54
CA ALA A 122 69.45 -5.85 27.92
C ALA A 122 68.32 -6.35 28.82
N ARG A 123 68.56 -6.47 30.14
CA ARG A 123 67.53 -6.88 31.11
C ARG A 123 66.44 -5.82 31.24
N ASN A 124 66.80 -4.54 31.28
CA ASN A 124 65.85 -3.43 31.40
C ASN A 124 65.00 -3.26 30.12
N MET A 125 65.58 -3.49 28.94
CA MET A 125 64.84 -3.47 27.66
C MET A 125 63.87 -4.64 27.52
N LYS A 126 64.27 -5.86 27.92
CA LYS A 126 63.39 -7.04 27.86
C LYS A 126 62.12 -6.86 28.70
N ALA A 127 62.27 -6.35 29.94
CA ALA A 127 61.12 -6.11 30.81
C ALA A 127 60.11 -5.13 30.18
N LYS A 128 60.59 -4.05 29.57
CA LYS A 128 59.75 -3.03 28.92
C LYS A 128 59.09 -3.51 27.62
N LEU A 129 59.79 -4.31 26.81
CA LEU A 129 59.23 -4.93 25.61
C LEU A 129 58.15 -5.96 25.92
N TRP A 130 58.24 -6.63 27.07
CA TRP A 130 57.25 -7.61 27.49
C TRP A 130 55.90 -6.96 27.82
N GLY A 131 55.89 -5.76 28.42
CA GLY A 131 54.66 -5.00 28.67
C GLY A 131 53.93 -4.62 27.37
N LEU A 132 54.66 -4.13 26.36
CA LEU A 132 54.08 -3.81 25.05
C LEU A 132 53.58 -5.07 24.32
N SER A 133 54.36 -6.15 24.34
CA SER A 133 53.97 -7.43 23.75
C SER A 133 52.72 -8.01 24.42
N SER A 134 52.63 -7.89 25.75
CA SER A 134 51.46 -8.31 26.51
C SER A 134 50.23 -7.48 26.16
N LEU A 135 50.35 -6.16 26.07
CA LEU A 135 49.24 -5.26 25.74
C LEU A 135 48.71 -5.48 24.31
N ILE A 136 49.60 -5.65 23.34
CA ILE A 136 49.21 -6.04 21.97
C ILE A 136 48.63 -7.46 21.97
N GLY A 137 49.19 -8.37 22.76
CA GLY A 137 48.71 -9.73 22.92
C GLY A 137 47.30 -9.82 23.53
N THR A 138 46.95 -8.91 24.45
CA THR A 138 45.59 -8.81 25.00
C THR A 138 44.62 -8.21 23.99
N MET A 139 45.02 -7.17 23.25
CA MET A 139 44.21 -6.61 22.15
C MET A 139 43.90 -7.65 21.07
N LEU A 140 44.88 -8.48 20.69
CA LEU A 140 44.68 -9.55 19.70
C LEU A 140 43.75 -10.67 20.19
N LYS A 141 43.55 -10.79 21.50
CA LYS A 141 42.64 -11.74 22.13
C LYS A 141 41.25 -11.14 22.42
N GLY A 142 40.99 -9.88 22.05
CA GLY A 142 39.73 -9.17 22.30
C GLY A 142 39.77 -8.27 23.55
N PHE A 143 40.63 -8.54 24.53
CA PHE A 143 40.66 -7.76 25.77
C PHE A 143 41.26 -6.35 25.56
N LEU A 144 40.40 -5.34 25.46
CA LEU A 144 40.75 -3.93 25.21
C LEU A 144 40.93 -3.08 26.48
N VAL A 145 40.67 -3.63 27.66
CA VAL A 145 40.59 -2.90 28.95
C VAL A 145 41.96 -2.71 29.63
N THR A 146 43.05 -3.22 29.06
CA THR A 146 44.37 -3.17 29.69
C THR A 146 45.11 -1.88 29.34
N GLU A 147 45.06 -0.89 30.23
CA GLU A 147 45.89 0.31 30.13
C GLU A 147 47.35 -0.04 30.46
N GLY A 148 48.26 0.19 29.50
CA GLY A 148 49.68 -0.01 29.72
C GLY A 148 50.22 1.08 30.62
N ASP A 149 50.51 0.76 31.87
CA ASP A 149 51.09 1.69 32.84
C ASP A 149 52.60 1.90 32.56
N TYR A 150 52.93 3.03 31.95
CA TYR A 150 54.32 3.42 31.71
C TYR A 150 54.50 4.93 31.85
N GLU A 151 55.05 5.35 32.99
CA GLU A 151 55.31 6.76 33.34
C GLU A 151 56.58 7.36 32.71
N GLY A 152 57.27 6.63 31.81
CA GLY A 152 58.52 7.11 31.21
C GLY A 152 58.31 8.01 29.99
N SER A 153 58.92 9.20 29.96
CA SER A 153 58.85 10.15 28.84
C SER A 153 59.82 9.84 27.68
N ASN A 154 60.16 8.57 27.46
CA ASN A 154 61.07 8.12 26.40
C ASN A 154 60.32 7.41 25.26
N GLU A 155 61.05 6.87 24.29
CA GLU A 155 60.50 6.26 23.07
C GLU A 155 59.50 5.14 23.37
N PHE A 156 59.66 4.42 24.48
CA PHE A 156 58.73 3.38 24.91
C PHE A 156 57.40 3.94 25.40
N GLY A 157 57.41 5.08 26.10
CA GLY A 157 56.18 5.73 26.55
C GLY A 157 55.36 6.30 25.41
N TYR A 158 56.03 6.80 24.36
CA TYR A 158 55.35 7.21 23.15
C TYR A 158 54.62 6.04 22.46
N VAL A 159 55.27 4.88 22.35
CA VAL A 159 54.67 3.68 21.72
C VAL A 159 53.53 3.11 22.58
N ILE A 160 53.71 3.02 23.90
CA ILE A 160 52.66 2.54 24.81
C ILE A 160 51.46 3.50 24.82
N SER A 161 51.69 4.82 24.84
CA SER A 161 50.61 5.81 24.72
C SER A 161 49.87 5.71 23.38
N GLY A 162 50.60 5.50 22.28
CA GLY A 162 50.00 5.24 20.97
C GLY A 162 49.15 3.96 20.94
N ALA A 163 49.63 2.90 21.59
CA ALA A 163 48.89 1.64 21.73
C ALA A 163 47.62 1.83 22.59
N ASN A 164 47.70 2.52 23.74
CA ASN A 164 46.53 2.83 24.57
C ASN A 164 45.48 3.65 23.79
N LYS A 165 45.91 4.67 23.02
CA LYS A 165 45.01 5.45 22.15
C LYS A 165 44.34 4.59 21.08
N ALA A 166 45.07 3.62 20.51
CA ALA A 166 44.50 2.65 19.57
C ALA A 166 43.49 1.72 20.26
N ALA A 167 43.79 1.20 21.45
CA ALA A 167 42.87 0.40 22.28
C ALA A 167 41.56 1.14 22.50
N ASN A 168 41.63 2.36 23.03
CA ASN A 168 40.46 3.19 23.34
C ASN A 168 39.65 3.52 22.08
N SER A 169 40.31 3.67 20.92
CA SER A 169 39.62 3.92 19.65
C SER A 169 38.88 2.68 19.15
N VAL A 170 39.49 1.49 19.27
CA VAL A 170 38.85 0.21 18.93
C VAL A 170 37.70 -0.09 19.89
N GLU A 171 37.87 0.15 21.20
CA GLU A 171 36.83 -0.04 22.20
C GLU A 171 35.62 0.85 21.92
N ARG A 172 35.85 2.16 21.66
CA ARG A 172 34.78 3.08 21.28
C ARG A 172 34.07 2.64 20.00
N PHE A 173 34.82 2.17 19.00
CA PHE A 173 34.27 1.65 17.76
C PHE A 173 33.42 0.39 17.99
N VAL A 174 33.87 -0.54 18.84
CA VAL A 174 33.11 -1.75 19.23
C VAL A 174 31.83 -1.38 19.98
N MET A 175 31.89 -0.43 20.92
CA MET A 175 30.69 0.07 21.62
C MET A 175 29.69 0.75 20.68
N GLU A 176 30.18 1.60 19.78
CA GLU A 176 29.33 2.24 18.78
C GLU A 176 28.70 1.19 17.85
N LEU A 177 29.48 0.21 17.37
CA LEU A 177 28.99 -0.88 16.53
C LEU A 177 27.95 -1.73 17.24
N LYS A 178 28.14 -2.02 18.54
CA LYS A 178 27.15 -2.74 19.37
C LYS A 178 25.85 -1.93 19.51
N GLY A 179 25.94 -0.63 19.75
CA GLY A 179 24.78 0.27 19.78
C GLY A 179 24.02 0.28 18.46
N ARG A 180 24.73 0.41 17.33
CA ARG A 180 24.14 0.34 15.98
C ARG A 180 23.52 -1.02 15.68
N SER A 181 24.12 -2.11 16.12
CA SER A 181 23.53 -3.46 15.97
C SER A 181 22.19 -3.57 16.71
N ASN A 182 22.12 -3.08 17.96
CA ASN A 182 20.87 -3.03 18.71
C ASN A 182 19.78 -2.22 17.99
N GLU A 183 20.13 -1.04 17.44
CA GLU A 183 19.20 -0.22 16.64
C GLU A 183 18.69 -0.98 15.40
N ILE A 184 19.57 -1.68 14.68
CA ILE A 184 19.20 -2.50 13.51
C ILE A 184 18.26 -3.65 13.93
N SER A 185 18.57 -4.35 15.03
CA SER A 185 17.74 -5.44 15.54
C SER A 185 16.33 -4.94 15.90
N SER A 186 16.24 -3.86 16.67
CA SER A 186 14.95 -3.25 17.04
C SER A 186 14.15 -2.81 15.81
N SER A 187 14.81 -2.16 14.84
CA SER A 187 14.17 -1.69 13.61
C SER A 187 13.69 -2.87 12.74
N ALA A 188 14.44 -3.97 12.70
CA ALA A 188 14.06 -5.17 11.98
C ALA A 188 12.82 -5.83 12.60
N VAL A 189 12.75 -5.93 13.92
CA VAL A 189 11.56 -6.47 14.63
C VAL A 189 10.32 -5.59 14.39
N GLU A 190 10.46 -4.27 14.46
CA GLU A 190 9.37 -3.35 14.16
C GLU A 190 8.90 -3.47 12.71
N LEU A 191 9.84 -3.55 11.75
CA LEU A 191 9.54 -3.75 10.34
C LEU A 191 8.80 -5.08 10.10
N MET A 192 9.22 -6.17 10.74
CA MET A 192 8.52 -7.46 10.65
C MET A 192 7.08 -7.36 11.17
N ALA A 193 6.85 -6.67 12.29
CA ALA A 193 5.50 -6.48 12.83
C ALA A 193 4.60 -5.69 11.85
N VAL A 194 5.12 -4.62 11.25
CA VAL A 194 4.40 -3.84 10.22
C VAL A 194 4.09 -4.68 8.99
N LEU A 195 5.04 -5.50 8.54
CA LEU A 195 4.87 -6.38 7.38
C LEU A 195 3.87 -7.51 7.64
N SER A 196 3.83 -8.09 8.83
CA SER A 196 2.79 -9.06 9.23
C SER A 196 1.39 -8.44 9.18
N PHE A 197 1.23 -7.22 9.70
CA PHE A 197 -0.03 -6.48 9.60
C PHE A 197 -0.41 -6.17 8.14
N HIS A 198 0.59 -5.84 7.32
CA HIS A 198 0.36 -5.58 5.90
C HIS A 198 -0.06 -6.86 5.15
N GLU A 199 0.51 -8.01 5.47
CA GLU A 199 0.11 -9.31 4.91
C GLU A 199 -1.36 -9.61 5.21
N GLU A 200 -1.80 -9.44 6.46
CA GLU A 200 -3.21 -9.61 6.85
C GLU A 200 -4.12 -8.63 6.06
N SER A 201 -3.68 -7.38 5.92
CA SER A 201 -4.40 -6.36 5.15
C SER A 201 -4.57 -6.75 3.67
N VAL A 202 -3.51 -7.26 3.03
CA VAL A 202 -3.55 -7.77 1.65
C VAL A 202 -4.51 -8.95 1.52
N GLN A 203 -4.49 -9.90 2.46
CA GLN A 203 -5.44 -11.02 2.46
C GLN A 203 -6.90 -10.56 2.63
N ASN A 204 -7.13 -9.54 3.46
CA ASN A 204 -8.46 -8.96 3.63
C ASN A 204 -8.93 -8.25 2.35
N GLN A 205 -8.05 -7.48 1.70
CA GLN A 205 -8.35 -6.85 0.41
C GLN A 205 -8.65 -7.89 -0.67
N HIS A 206 -7.92 -9.01 -0.72
CA HIS A 206 -8.19 -10.10 -1.64
C HIS A 206 -9.59 -10.72 -1.45
N ARG A 207 -10.03 -10.90 -0.20
CA ARG A 207 -11.42 -11.33 0.10
C ARG A 207 -12.46 -10.32 -0.37
N GLN A 208 -12.21 -9.03 -0.17
CA GLN A 208 -13.10 -7.96 -0.63
C GLN A 208 -13.21 -7.91 -2.15
N ILE A 209 -12.09 -8.05 -2.86
CA ILE A 209 -12.07 -8.11 -4.32
C ILE A 209 -12.86 -9.31 -4.85
N LYS A 210 -12.70 -10.50 -4.28
CA LYS A 210 -13.52 -11.68 -4.66
C LYS A 210 -15.01 -11.43 -4.47
N ALA A 211 -15.40 -10.80 -3.36
CA ALA A 211 -16.79 -10.43 -3.12
C ALA A 211 -17.30 -9.40 -4.15
N LEU A 212 -16.45 -8.43 -4.52
CA LEU A 212 -16.75 -7.43 -5.54
C LEU A 212 -16.93 -8.07 -6.93
N THR A 213 -16.09 -9.03 -7.32
CA THR A 213 -16.24 -9.82 -8.56
C THR A 213 -17.58 -10.54 -8.58
N SER A 214 -17.97 -11.21 -7.49
CA SER A 214 -19.27 -11.89 -7.41
C SER A 214 -20.45 -10.92 -7.54
N ARG A 215 -20.36 -9.73 -6.92
CA ARG A 215 -21.37 -8.67 -7.06
C ARG A 215 -21.42 -8.11 -8.49
N SER A 216 -20.28 -7.96 -9.15
CA SER A 216 -20.18 -7.55 -10.56
C SER A 216 -20.95 -8.50 -11.49
N ILE A 217 -20.73 -9.80 -11.32
CA ILE A 217 -21.41 -10.85 -12.10
C ILE A 217 -22.93 -10.79 -11.87
N LYS A 218 -23.36 -10.69 -10.61
CA LYS A 218 -24.79 -10.55 -10.29
C LYS A 218 -25.39 -9.28 -10.91
N LEU A 219 -24.65 -8.18 -10.91
CA LEU A 219 -25.10 -6.92 -11.51
C LEU A 219 -25.29 -7.09 -13.03
N ALA A 220 -24.34 -7.74 -13.72
CA ALA A 220 -24.46 -8.06 -15.14
C ALA A 220 -25.69 -8.93 -15.44
N THR A 221 -25.92 -9.99 -14.66
CA THR A 221 -27.09 -10.86 -14.82
C THR A 221 -28.40 -10.12 -14.58
N ASN A 222 -28.46 -9.27 -13.54
CA ASN A 222 -29.64 -8.47 -13.26
C ASN A 222 -29.93 -7.48 -14.39
N SER A 223 -28.90 -6.83 -14.94
CA SER A 223 -29.05 -5.95 -16.10
C SER A 223 -29.66 -6.69 -17.30
N LEU A 224 -29.19 -7.90 -17.61
CA LEU A 224 -29.78 -8.71 -18.68
C LEU A 224 -31.24 -9.07 -18.41
N GLN A 225 -31.60 -9.43 -17.17
CA GLN A 225 -32.99 -9.71 -16.79
C GLN A 225 -33.89 -8.48 -16.91
N VAL A 226 -33.39 -7.28 -16.63
CA VAL A 226 -34.15 -6.04 -16.83
C VAL A 226 -34.45 -5.82 -18.32
N VAL A 227 -33.49 -6.07 -19.21
CA VAL A 227 -33.72 -6.00 -20.67
C VAL A 227 -34.78 -7.00 -21.10
N GLU A 228 -34.65 -8.26 -20.68
CA GLU A 228 -35.60 -9.34 -21.05
C GLU A 228 -37.04 -9.02 -20.59
N ARG A 229 -37.20 -8.64 -19.32
CA ARG A 229 -38.51 -8.21 -18.78
C ARG A 229 -39.02 -6.96 -19.46
N GLY A 230 -38.10 -6.11 -19.87
CA GLY A 230 -38.37 -4.94 -20.67
C GLY A 230 -39.05 -5.23 -22.00
N ILE A 231 -38.43 -6.10 -22.80
CA ILE A 231 -38.97 -6.55 -24.09
C ILE A 231 -40.36 -7.16 -23.92
N ALA A 232 -40.55 -7.97 -22.87
CA ALA A 232 -41.87 -8.51 -22.57
C ALA A 232 -42.90 -7.40 -22.24
N ALA A 233 -42.51 -6.40 -21.46
CA ALA A 233 -43.38 -5.26 -21.14
C ALA A 233 -43.74 -4.43 -22.39
N GLU A 234 -42.80 -4.23 -23.31
CA GLU A 234 -43.05 -3.58 -24.60
C GLU A 234 -44.06 -4.37 -25.46
N GLN A 235 -43.92 -5.70 -25.56
CA GLN A 235 -44.90 -6.54 -26.24
C GLN A 235 -46.31 -6.45 -25.63
N TYR A 236 -46.40 -6.46 -24.29
CA TYR A 236 -47.70 -6.28 -23.62
C TYR A 236 -48.29 -4.89 -23.85
N ALA A 237 -47.45 -3.85 -23.91
CA ALA A 237 -47.88 -2.49 -24.23
C ALA A 237 -48.41 -2.42 -25.67
N GLU A 238 -47.71 -2.97 -26.65
CA GLU A 238 -48.16 -3.05 -28.05
C GLU A 238 -49.47 -3.81 -28.20
N GLN A 239 -49.61 -4.95 -27.51
CA GLN A 239 -50.87 -5.69 -27.47
C GLN A 239 -52.00 -4.84 -26.85
N GLY A 240 -51.69 -4.09 -25.79
CA GLY A 240 -52.60 -3.13 -25.17
C GLY A 240 -53.08 -2.05 -26.14
N VAL A 241 -52.18 -1.51 -26.98
CA VAL A 241 -52.54 -0.56 -28.05
C VAL A 241 -53.55 -1.19 -29.01
N GLY A 242 -53.31 -2.43 -29.47
CA GLY A 242 -54.23 -3.11 -30.38
C GLY A 242 -55.63 -3.30 -29.80
N ILE A 243 -55.72 -3.73 -28.53
CA ILE A 243 -57.00 -3.90 -27.83
C ILE A 243 -57.71 -2.55 -27.63
N ALA A 244 -56.96 -1.50 -27.25
CA ALA A 244 -57.50 -0.16 -27.07
C ALA A 244 -58.04 0.42 -28.38
N GLN A 245 -57.32 0.27 -29.50
CA GLN A 245 -57.78 0.70 -30.82
C GLN A 245 -59.06 -0.04 -31.26
N GLN A 246 -59.13 -1.36 -31.04
CA GLN A 246 -60.35 -2.12 -31.31
C GLN A 246 -61.53 -1.65 -30.45
N SER A 247 -61.27 -1.33 -29.18
CA SER A 247 -62.28 -0.82 -28.24
C SER A 247 -62.76 0.58 -28.61
N LEU A 248 -61.86 1.42 -29.13
CA LEU A 248 -62.16 2.76 -29.64
C LEU A 248 -63.13 2.66 -30.82
N ALA A 249 -62.78 1.86 -31.84
CA ALA A 249 -63.63 1.64 -33.01
C ALA A 249 -65.02 1.10 -32.63
N SER A 250 -65.09 0.14 -31.69
CA SER A 250 -66.37 -0.38 -31.20
C SER A 250 -67.19 0.65 -30.44
N SER A 251 -66.56 1.58 -29.72
CA SER A 251 -67.27 2.64 -28.98
C SER A 251 -67.80 3.72 -29.92
N GLU A 252 -67.04 4.09 -30.94
CA GLU A 252 -67.48 5.00 -32.01
C GLU A 252 -68.66 4.40 -32.80
N GLU A 253 -68.60 3.11 -33.15
CA GLU A 253 -69.70 2.40 -33.79
C GLU A 253 -70.98 2.43 -32.94
N ARG A 254 -70.86 2.17 -31.63
CA ARG A 254 -72.00 2.26 -30.70
C ARG A 254 -72.59 3.66 -30.64
N ALA A 255 -71.75 4.70 -30.63
CA ALA A 255 -72.22 6.09 -30.65
C ALA A 255 -73.00 6.41 -31.93
N CYS A 256 -72.52 5.91 -33.09
CA CYS A 256 -73.22 6.04 -34.36
C CYS A 256 -74.59 5.33 -34.33
N LEU A 257 -74.61 4.06 -33.91
CA LEU A 257 -75.85 3.27 -33.79
C LEU A 257 -76.86 3.91 -32.83
N ALA A 258 -76.41 4.48 -31.72
CA ALA A 258 -77.28 5.22 -30.79
C ALA A 258 -77.95 6.41 -31.50
N ASN A 259 -77.23 7.12 -32.37
CA ASN A 259 -77.77 8.23 -33.14
C ASN A 259 -78.82 7.78 -34.18
N GLU A 260 -78.57 6.65 -34.84
CA GLU A 260 -79.53 6.04 -35.77
C GLU A 260 -80.82 5.61 -35.04
N VAL A 261 -80.69 4.91 -33.90
CA VAL A 261 -81.83 4.49 -33.07
C VAL A 261 -82.60 5.69 -32.54
N SER A 262 -81.90 6.76 -32.13
CA SER A 262 -82.55 8.01 -31.71
C SER A 262 -83.37 8.63 -32.83
N THR A 263 -82.88 8.59 -34.07
CA THR A 263 -83.58 9.11 -35.25
C THR A 263 -84.84 8.28 -35.53
N ALA A 264 -84.73 6.95 -35.49
CA ALA A 264 -85.86 6.04 -35.68
C ALA A 264 -86.93 6.19 -34.58
N LEU A 265 -86.52 6.35 -33.33
CA LEU A 265 -87.45 6.59 -32.21
C LEU A 265 -88.18 7.93 -32.35
N ASN A 266 -87.49 9.00 -32.75
CA ASN A 266 -88.14 10.30 -32.98
C ASN A 266 -89.19 10.21 -34.11
N GLN A 267 -88.90 9.48 -35.19
CA GLN A 267 -89.89 9.22 -36.24
C GLN A 267 -91.11 8.45 -35.69
N ALA A 268 -90.87 7.45 -34.84
CA ALA A 268 -91.93 6.66 -34.23
C ALA A 268 -92.78 7.50 -33.24
N VAL A 269 -92.17 8.43 -32.50
CA VAL A 269 -92.89 9.41 -31.67
C VAL A 269 -93.81 10.27 -32.54
N ASN A 270 -93.31 10.83 -33.64
CA ASN A 270 -94.13 11.64 -34.56
C ASN A 270 -95.32 10.85 -35.13
N MET A 271 -95.12 9.57 -35.45
CA MET A 271 -96.18 8.68 -35.92
C MET A 271 -97.23 8.41 -34.82
N ALA A 272 -96.79 8.18 -33.59
CA ALA A 272 -97.66 7.97 -32.44
C ALA A 272 -98.49 9.22 -32.10
N GLU A 273 -97.88 10.42 -32.17
CA GLU A 273 -98.59 11.69 -32.00
C GLU A 273 -99.64 11.90 -33.10
N SER A 274 -99.29 11.58 -34.35
CA SER A 274 -100.22 11.65 -35.49
C SER A 274 -101.40 10.70 -35.31
N LEU A 275 -101.16 9.46 -34.85
CA LEU A 275 -102.21 8.48 -34.56
C LEU A 275 -103.14 8.98 -33.44
N LYS A 276 -102.57 9.51 -32.35
CA LYS A 276 -103.35 10.11 -31.25
C LYS A 276 -104.23 11.26 -31.75
N GLY A 277 -103.69 12.13 -32.60
CA GLY A 277 -104.44 13.22 -33.23
C GLY A 277 -105.58 12.72 -34.11
N ALA A 278 -105.33 11.75 -34.98
CA ALA A 278 -106.34 11.14 -35.83
C ALA A 278 -107.45 10.45 -35.01
N SER A 279 -107.08 9.71 -33.95
CA SER A 279 -108.06 9.10 -33.03
C SER A 279 -108.90 10.15 -32.29
N SER A 280 -108.33 11.31 -31.94
CA SER A 280 -109.10 12.42 -31.37
C SER A 280 -110.14 12.96 -32.34
N GLN A 281 -109.77 13.16 -33.61
CA GLN A 281 -110.71 13.60 -34.65
C GLN A 281 -111.83 12.58 -34.88
N ILE A 282 -111.50 11.28 -34.90
CA ILE A 282 -112.52 10.22 -35.01
C ILE A 282 -113.46 10.25 -33.80
N ALA A 283 -112.96 10.49 -32.59
CA ALA A 283 -113.81 10.62 -31.40
C ALA A 283 -114.85 11.75 -31.55
N GLU A 284 -114.45 12.90 -32.11
CA GLU A 284 -115.37 14.02 -32.40
C GLU A 284 -116.44 13.62 -33.42
N PHE A 285 -116.07 12.93 -34.50
CA PHE A 285 -117.04 12.44 -35.49
C PHE A 285 -118.00 11.40 -34.90
N VAL A 286 -117.51 10.50 -34.06
CA VAL A 286 -118.32 9.48 -33.37
C VAL A 286 -119.34 10.14 -32.44
N HIS A 287 -118.93 11.17 -31.70
CA HIS A 287 -119.84 11.99 -30.90
C HIS A 287 -120.93 12.65 -31.74
N LEU A 288 -120.57 13.23 -32.89
CA LEU A 288 -121.54 13.82 -33.80
C LEU A 288 -122.56 12.78 -34.34
N ILE A 289 -122.11 11.58 -34.67
CA ILE A 289 -122.99 10.49 -35.14
C ILE A 289 -123.94 10.04 -34.02
N GLU A 290 -123.45 9.96 -32.79
CA GLU A 290 -124.29 9.65 -31.62
C GLU A 290 -125.38 10.71 -31.45
N ASP A 291 -125.01 12.00 -31.46
CA ASP A 291 -125.94 13.13 -31.38
C ASP A 291 -126.99 13.09 -32.50
N VAL A 292 -126.58 12.78 -33.74
CA VAL A 292 -127.49 12.64 -34.88
C VAL A 292 -128.41 11.44 -34.71
N SER A 293 -127.91 10.31 -34.23
CA SER A 293 -128.70 9.09 -34.00
C SER A 293 -129.74 9.32 -32.90
N GLU A 294 -129.36 9.99 -31.81
CA GLU A 294 -130.28 10.34 -30.72
C GLU A 294 -131.38 11.30 -31.19
N ARG A 295 -131.02 12.35 -31.95
CA ARG A 295 -132.00 13.25 -32.58
C ARG A 295 -132.92 12.52 -33.55
N THR A 296 -132.39 11.57 -34.33
CA THR A 296 -133.16 10.77 -35.29
C THR A 296 -134.12 9.83 -34.56
N ASN A 297 -133.69 9.22 -33.46
CA ASN A 297 -134.53 8.38 -32.59
C ASN A 297 -135.68 9.19 -31.98
N LEU A 298 -135.41 10.43 -31.53
CA LEU A 298 -136.44 11.35 -31.02
C LEU A 298 -137.42 11.80 -32.12
N LEU A 299 -136.92 12.13 -33.31
CA LEU A 299 -137.76 12.48 -34.48
C LEU A 299 -138.65 11.31 -34.89
N ALA A 300 -138.10 10.09 -34.95
CA ALA A 300 -138.84 8.88 -35.28
C ALA A 300 -139.90 8.54 -34.22
N LEU A 301 -139.61 8.76 -32.94
CA LEU A 301 -140.60 8.64 -31.86
C LEU A 301 -141.75 9.62 -32.04
N ASN A 302 -141.46 10.90 -32.30
CA ASN A 302 -142.48 11.91 -32.54
C ASN A 302 -143.32 11.57 -33.79
N ALA A 303 -142.70 11.07 -34.85
CA ALA A 303 -143.39 10.63 -36.05
C ALA A 303 -144.28 9.39 -35.80
N ALA A 304 -143.84 8.42 -34.99
CA ALA A 304 -144.64 7.26 -34.63
C ALA A 304 -145.87 7.64 -33.77
N ILE A 305 -145.71 8.61 -32.87
CA ILE A 305 -146.82 9.18 -32.09
C ILE A 305 -147.85 9.83 -33.02
N GLU A 306 -147.41 10.68 -33.95
CA GLU A 306 -148.33 11.39 -34.85
C GLU A 306 -148.98 10.44 -35.88
N ALA A 307 -148.26 9.41 -36.34
CA ALA A 307 -148.81 8.36 -37.18
C ALA A 307 -149.88 7.52 -36.46
N SER A 308 -149.69 7.23 -35.16
CA SER A 308 -150.72 6.59 -34.33
C SER A 308 -151.96 7.47 -34.16
N ARG A 309 -151.76 8.79 -34.09
CA ARG A 309 -152.81 9.81 -33.95
C ARG A 309 -153.66 9.96 -35.22
N ALA A 310 -153.08 9.73 -36.40
CA ALA A 310 -153.77 9.76 -37.69
C ALA A 310 -154.65 8.52 -37.99
N GLY A 311 -154.67 7.52 -37.10
CA GLY A 311 -155.53 6.33 -37.22
C GLY A 311 -155.18 5.46 -38.44
N GLU A 312 -156.19 4.97 -39.17
CA GLU A 312 -155.98 4.07 -40.31
C GLU A 312 -155.15 4.71 -41.44
N ARG A 313 -155.25 6.04 -41.63
CA ARG A 313 -154.48 6.78 -42.65
C ARG A 313 -152.98 6.84 -42.33
N GLY A 314 -152.59 6.61 -41.07
CA GLY A 314 -151.21 6.68 -40.60
C GLY A 314 -150.47 5.34 -40.52
N ARG A 315 -151.12 4.19 -40.80
CA ARG A 315 -150.50 2.86 -40.63
C ARG A 315 -149.17 2.69 -41.39
N GLY A 316 -149.10 3.13 -42.65
CA GLY A 316 -147.87 3.05 -43.45
C GLY A 316 -146.74 3.90 -42.86
N PHE A 317 -147.06 5.11 -42.41
CA PHE A 317 -146.11 6.02 -41.76
C PHE A 317 -145.63 5.49 -40.40
N SER A 318 -146.51 4.85 -39.63
CA SER A 318 -146.14 4.28 -38.32
C SER A 318 -145.12 3.15 -38.45
N VAL A 319 -145.22 2.32 -39.51
CA VAL A 319 -144.25 1.26 -39.78
C VAL A 319 -142.89 1.85 -40.14
N VAL A 320 -142.86 2.86 -41.02
CA VAL A 320 -141.61 3.56 -41.38
C VAL A 320 -140.98 4.23 -40.17
N ALA A 321 -141.77 4.90 -39.32
CA ALA A 321 -141.27 5.55 -38.12
C ALA A 321 -140.69 4.55 -37.09
N ALA A 322 -141.32 3.37 -36.94
CA ALA A 322 -140.78 2.31 -36.10
C ALA A 322 -139.46 1.75 -36.64
N GLU A 323 -139.34 1.55 -37.95
CA GLU A 323 -138.11 1.07 -38.59
C GLU A 323 -136.96 2.09 -38.44
N VAL A 324 -137.23 3.38 -38.67
CA VAL A 324 -136.25 4.46 -38.46
C VAL A 324 -135.80 4.53 -37.01
N ARG A 325 -136.71 4.31 -36.05
CA ARG A 325 -136.37 4.27 -34.61
C ARG A 325 -135.44 3.10 -34.30
N VAL A 326 -135.72 1.91 -34.82
CA VAL A 326 -134.86 0.72 -34.64
C VAL A 326 -133.48 0.96 -35.25
N LEU A 327 -133.41 1.53 -36.46
CA LEU A 327 -132.15 1.91 -37.10
C LEU A 327 -131.36 2.91 -36.24
N ALA A 328 -132.01 3.96 -35.73
CA ALA A 328 -131.35 4.96 -34.88
C ALA A 328 -130.81 4.36 -33.57
N GLN A 329 -131.55 3.45 -32.92
CA GLN A 329 -131.07 2.71 -31.74
C GLN A 329 -129.91 1.77 -32.06
N GLN A 330 -129.96 1.08 -33.20
CA GLN A 330 -128.85 0.25 -33.67
C GLN A 330 -127.60 1.08 -33.97
N THR A 331 -127.76 2.24 -34.61
CA THR A 331 -126.65 3.16 -34.88
C THR A 331 -126.03 3.62 -33.57
N SER A 332 -126.82 4.12 -32.60
CA SER A 332 -126.34 4.54 -31.27
C SER A 332 -125.54 3.43 -30.55
N SER A 333 -126.07 2.19 -30.53
CA SER A 333 -125.36 1.05 -29.94
C SER A 333 -124.00 0.77 -30.62
N LYS A 334 -123.92 0.95 -31.94
CA LYS A 334 -122.66 0.81 -32.69
C LYS A 334 -121.71 1.97 -32.41
N THR A 335 -122.18 3.21 -32.30
CA THR A 335 -121.34 4.36 -31.96
C THR A 335 -120.72 4.22 -30.57
N VAL A 336 -121.45 3.72 -29.57
CA VAL A 336 -120.89 3.39 -28.24
C VAL A 336 -119.74 2.39 -28.34
N SER A 337 -119.88 1.37 -29.19
CA SER A 337 -118.83 0.38 -29.42
C SER A 337 -117.59 0.99 -30.09
N ILE A 338 -117.80 1.87 -31.08
CA ILE A 338 -116.71 2.60 -31.75
C ILE A 338 -116.03 3.58 -30.79
N GLN A 339 -116.78 4.27 -29.94
CA GLN A 339 -116.25 5.21 -28.95
C GLN A 339 -115.30 4.51 -27.97
N LYS A 340 -115.66 3.30 -27.52
CA LYS A 340 -114.76 2.45 -26.73
C LYS A 340 -113.48 2.11 -27.48
N LEU A 341 -113.59 1.67 -28.74
CA LEU A 341 -112.43 1.34 -29.59
C LEU A 341 -111.50 2.54 -29.79
N VAL A 342 -112.06 3.74 -30.00
CA VAL A 342 -111.29 4.98 -30.13
C VAL A 342 -110.62 5.36 -28.80
N GLY A 343 -111.30 5.20 -27.68
CA GLY A 343 -110.71 5.39 -26.35
C GLY A 343 -109.54 4.44 -26.08
N ASP A 344 -109.67 3.17 -26.46
CA ASP A 344 -108.59 2.19 -26.38
C ASP A 344 -107.41 2.57 -27.29
N LEU A 345 -107.66 3.01 -28.53
CA LEU A 345 -106.63 3.50 -29.45
C LEU A 345 -105.87 4.72 -28.91
N GLN A 346 -106.57 5.68 -28.30
CA GLN A 346 -105.95 6.85 -27.68
C GLN A 346 -105.07 6.45 -26.49
N ARG A 347 -105.56 5.53 -25.64
CA ARG A 347 -104.81 4.99 -24.49
C ARG A 347 -103.55 4.26 -24.95
N ASP A 348 -103.67 3.38 -25.94
CA ASP A 348 -102.54 2.62 -26.49
C ASP A 348 -101.52 3.53 -27.17
N SER A 349 -101.97 4.56 -27.90
CA SER A 349 -101.09 5.59 -28.49
C SER A 349 -100.33 6.38 -27.42
N GLN A 350 -100.97 6.71 -26.30
CA GLN A 350 -100.32 7.39 -25.19
C GLN A 350 -99.26 6.51 -24.51
N MET A 351 -99.56 5.23 -24.25
CA MET A 351 -98.58 4.29 -23.70
C MET A 351 -97.38 4.09 -24.63
N MET A 352 -97.61 4.08 -25.94
CA MET A 352 -96.55 4.03 -26.96
C MET A 352 -95.65 5.26 -26.90
N LEU A 353 -96.22 6.46 -26.80
CA LEU A 353 -95.46 7.71 -26.64
C LEU A 353 -94.58 7.71 -25.38
N ASP A 354 -95.14 7.30 -24.24
CA ASP A 354 -94.40 7.27 -22.98
C ASP A 354 -93.25 6.26 -23.03
N SER A 355 -93.47 5.09 -23.64
CA SER A 355 -92.43 4.08 -23.87
C SER A 355 -91.32 4.58 -24.80
N MET A 356 -91.68 5.26 -25.89
CA MET A 356 -90.69 5.81 -26.83
C MET A 356 -89.86 6.94 -26.21
N LYS A 357 -90.47 7.81 -25.39
CA LYS A 357 -89.74 8.84 -24.63
C LYS A 357 -88.77 8.24 -23.63
N PHE A 358 -89.16 7.16 -22.95
CA PHE A 358 -88.26 6.42 -22.07
C PHE A 358 -87.07 5.82 -22.85
N CYS A 359 -87.33 5.19 -23.99
CA CYS A 359 -86.28 4.66 -24.86
C CYS A 359 -85.33 5.75 -25.38
N LEU A 360 -85.85 6.92 -25.78
CA LEU A 360 -85.02 8.07 -26.19
C LEU A 360 -84.07 8.51 -25.07
N GLY A 361 -84.56 8.59 -23.82
CA GLY A 361 -83.72 8.91 -22.67
C GLY A 361 -82.59 7.88 -22.47
N LYS A 362 -82.90 6.58 -22.63
CA LYS A 362 -81.90 5.51 -22.51
C LYS A 362 -80.88 5.49 -23.63
N VAL A 363 -81.29 5.82 -24.85
CA VAL A 363 -80.38 5.94 -26.01
C VAL A 363 -79.44 7.14 -25.84
N ALA A 364 -79.94 8.28 -25.36
CA ALA A 364 -79.11 9.44 -25.06
C ALA A 364 -78.07 9.16 -23.95
N GLU A 365 -78.49 8.45 -22.89
CA GLU A 365 -77.57 7.99 -21.84
C GLU A 365 -76.49 7.05 -22.41
N ASN A 366 -76.88 6.11 -23.28
CA ASN A 366 -75.94 5.20 -23.93
C ASN A 366 -74.92 5.94 -24.82
N ALA A 367 -75.37 6.90 -25.62
CA ALA A 367 -74.49 7.72 -26.45
C ALA A 367 -73.47 8.51 -25.60
N SER A 368 -73.91 9.08 -24.47
CA SER A 368 -73.02 9.78 -23.54
C SER A 368 -71.99 8.84 -22.91
N LEU A 369 -72.37 7.61 -22.56
CA LEU A 369 -71.45 6.61 -22.03
C LEU A 369 -70.43 6.15 -23.08
N SER A 370 -70.86 5.94 -24.33
CA SER A 370 -69.96 5.62 -25.44
C SER A 370 -68.92 6.72 -25.67
N GLN A 371 -69.32 8.00 -25.64
CA GLN A 371 -68.38 9.10 -25.78
C GLN A 371 -67.39 9.16 -24.60
N LYS A 372 -67.85 8.88 -23.38
CA LYS A 372 -66.95 8.79 -22.23
C LYS A 372 -65.94 7.65 -22.40
N SER A 373 -66.39 6.48 -22.88
CA SER A 373 -65.48 5.36 -23.18
C SER A 373 -64.43 5.71 -24.22
N VAL A 374 -64.78 6.49 -25.25
CA VAL A 374 -63.82 7.02 -26.24
C VAL A 374 -62.72 7.82 -25.53
N ASN A 375 -63.08 8.82 -24.73
CA ASN A 375 -62.10 9.66 -24.03
C ASN A 375 -61.23 8.86 -23.03
N ASP A 376 -61.83 7.90 -22.30
CA ASP A 376 -61.11 7.03 -21.37
C ASP A 376 -60.10 6.15 -22.12
N ILE A 377 -60.46 5.64 -23.31
CA ILE A 377 -59.57 4.84 -24.17
C ILE A 377 -58.43 5.70 -24.76
N GLU A 378 -58.70 6.93 -25.19
CA GLU A 378 -57.65 7.86 -25.65
C GLU A 378 -56.63 8.14 -24.54
N THR A 379 -57.10 8.34 -23.31
CA THR A 379 -56.23 8.53 -22.14
C THR A 379 -55.40 7.27 -21.86
N LEU A 380 -55.98 6.07 -22.02
CA LEU A 380 -55.25 4.80 -21.91
C LEU A 380 -54.17 4.68 -22.98
N LEU A 381 -54.45 5.06 -24.23
CA LEU A 381 -53.48 5.04 -25.32
C LEU A 381 -52.29 5.97 -25.05
N ASP A 382 -52.54 7.18 -24.53
CA ASP A 382 -51.48 8.11 -24.12
C ASP A 382 -50.61 7.51 -23.00
N GLY A 383 -51.25 6.91 -21.98
CA GLY A 383 -50.55 6.21 -20.90
C GLY A 383 -49.68 5.05 -21.40
N ILE A 384 -50.16 4.26 -22.36
CA ILE A 384 -49.36 3.18 -22.97
C ILE A 384 -48.18 3.75 -23.77
N SER A 385 -48.37 4.85 -24.51
CA SER A 385 -47.28 5.54 -25.21
C SER A 385 -46.18 6.02 -24.25
N HIS A 386 -46.57 6.54 -23.10
CA HIS A 386 -45.63 6.93 -22.05
C HIS A 386 -44.83 5.74 -21.51
N ILE A 387 -45.49 4.59 -21.28
CA ILE A 387 -44.82 3.35 -20.86
C ILE A 387 -43.77 2.90 -21.88
N ILE A 388 -44.11 2.91 -23.18
CA ILE A 388 -43.17 2.53 -24.25
C ILE A 388 -41.95 3.46 -24.26
N THR A 389 -42.16 4.78 -24.12
CA THR A 389 -41.08 5.76 -24.07
C THR A 389 -40.17 5.54 -22.86
N GLN A 390 -40.76 5.39 -21.68
CA GLN A 390 -40.00 5.14 -20.45
C GLN A 390 -39.26 3.79 -20.49
N HIS A 391 -39.83 2.81 -21.20
CA HIS A 391 -39.16 1.54 -21.41
C HIS A 391 -37.90 1.69 -22.28
N LYS A 392 -37.97 2.49 -23.34
CA LYS A 392 -36.80 2.79 -24.18
C LYS A 392 -35.68 3.46 -23.38
N ASP A 393 -36.01 4.41 -22.51
CA ASP A 393 -35.04 5.06 -21.62
C ASP A 393 -34.40 4.07 -20.65
N MET A 394 -35.18 3.12 -20.12
CA MET A 394 -34.68 2.03 -19.28
C MET A 394 -33.67 1.16 -20.02
N VAL A 395 -33.94 0.79 -21.28
CA VAL A 395 -32.99 0.01 -22.11
C VAL A 395 -31.69 0.79 -22.33
N HIS A 396 -31.77 2.09 -22.58
CA HIS A 396 -30.59 2.95 -22.68
C HIS A 396 -29.77 2.96 -21.38
N ALA A 397 -30.42 3.16 -20.23
CA ALA A 397 -29.75 3.14 -18.93
C ALA A 397 -29.10 1.79 -18.62
N VAL A 398 -29.75 0.67 -18.98
CA VAL A 398 -29.18 -0.67 -18.80
C VAL A 398 -27.97 -0.90 -19.71
N LYS A 399 -27.96 -0.33 -20.92
CA LYS A 399 -26.80 -0.38 -21.80
C LYS A 399 -25.60 0.36 -21.21
N GLU A 400 -25.81 1.56 -20.66
CA GLU A 400 -24.76 2.30 -19.95
C GLU A 400 -24.25 1.54 -18.72
N GLN A 401 -25.17 0.94 -17.96
CA GLN A 401 -24.84 0.09 -16.82
C GLN A 401 -23.97 -1.11 -17.23
N SER A 402 -24.25 -1.74 -18.38
CA SER A 402 -23.44 -2.84 -18.91
C SER A 402 -22.00 -2.40 -19.22
N LEU A 403 -21.82 -1.22 -19.82
CA LEU A 403 -20.50 -0.64 -20.06
C LEU A 403 -19.76 -0.36 -18.75
N ALA A 404 -20.45 0.21 -17.76
CA ALA A 404 -19.88 0.47 -16.43
C ALA A 404 -19.45 -0.83 -15.72
N VAL A 405 -20.22 -1.91 -15.84
CA VAL A 405 -19.87 -3.22 -15.29
C VAL A 405 -18.63 -3.80 -15.97
N SER A 406 -18.50 -3.64 -17.30
CA SER A 406 -17.30 -4.06 -18.02
C SER A 406 -16.04 -3.32 -17.53
N ALA A 407 -16.12 -2.00 -17.43
CA ALA A 407 -15.02 -1.18 -16.91
C ALA A 407 -14.68 -1.51 -15.44
N MET A 408 -15.70 -1.82 -14.63
CA MET A 408 -15.49 -2.28 -13.25
C MET A 408 -14.75 -3.62 -13.22
N ASN A 409 -15.06 -4.54 -14.13
CA ASN A 409 -14.40 -5.84 -14.20
C ASN A 409 -12.92 -5.72 -14.61
N GLU A 410 -12.59 -4.82 -15.54
CA GLU A 410 -11.20 -4.48 -15.88
C GLU A 410 -10.46 -3.89 -14.67
N SER A 411 -11.10 -2.96 -13.95
CA SER A 411 -10.52 -2.36 -12.73
C SER A 411 -10.27 -3.41 -11.65
N ILE A 412 -11.20 -4.36 -11.46
CA ILE A 412 -11.04 -5.48 -10.53
C ILE A 412 -9.81 -6.33 -10.89
N GLN A 413 -9.62 -6.65 -12.17
CA GLN A 413 -8.45 -7.42 -12.62
C GLN A 413 -7.14 -6.69 -12.37
N GLN A 414 -7.10 -5.36 -12.59
CA GLN A 414 -5.92 -4.55 -12.28
C GLN A 414 -5.61 -4.54 -10.78
N VAL A 415 -6.62 -4.38 -9.93
CA VAL A 415 -6.43 -4.43 -8.48
C VAL A 415 -5.98 -5.82 -8.03
N GLU A 416 -6.54 -6.89 -8.59
CA GLU A 416 -6.11 -8.26 -8.28
C GLU A 416 -4.64 -8.50 -8.65
N ALA A 417 -4.18 -8.02 -9.80
CA ALA A 417 -2.78 -8.08 -10.19
C ALA A 417 -1.87 -7.30 -9.22
N CYS A 418 -2.26 -6.08 -8.85
CA CYS A 418 -1.53 -5.26 -7.87
C CYS A 418 -1.47 -5.91 -6.49
N LEU A 419 -2.55 -6.55 -6.03
CA LEU A 419 -2.55 -7.30 -4.77
C LEU A 419 -1.60 -8.50 -4.81
N GLY A 420 -1.48 -9.17 -5.96
CA GLY A 420 -0.50 -10.23 -6.17
C GLY A 420 0.94 -9.72 -6.03
N GLU A 421 1.26 -8.59 -6.64
CA GLU A 421 2.57 -7.94 -6.54
C GLU A 421 2.87 -7.45 -5.12
N ASN A 422 1.89 -6.86 -4.43
CA ASN A 422 2.03 -6.45 -3.03
C ASN A 422 2.30 -7.64 -2.11
N SER A 423 1.58 -8.76 -2.29
CA SER A 423 1.79 -9.99 -1.52
C SER A 423 3.22 -10.51 -1.66
N GLU A 424 3.74 -10.52 -2.89
CA GLU A 424 5.12 -10.92 -3.16
C GLU A 424 6.13 -9.94 -2.54
N SER A 425 5.89 -8.63 -2.68
CA SER A 425 6.75 -7.59 -2.10
C SER A 425 6.83 -7.68 -0.57
N VAL A 426 5.72 -7.97 0.10
CA VAL A 426 5.66 -8.17 1.56
C VAL A 426 6.50 -9.38 1.97
N LYS A 427 6.40 -10.51 1.25
CA LYS A 427 7.21 -11.71 1.53
C LYS A 427 8.70 -11.44 1.37
N GLN A 428 9.09 -10.72 0.33
CA GLN A 428 10.48 -10.35 0.10
C GLN A 428 11.00 -9.41 1.20
N ALA A 429 10.20 -8.42 1.59
CA ALA A 429 10.54 -7.51 2.68
C ALA A 429 10.63 -8.24 4.04
N MET A 430 9.76 -9.22 4.30
CA MET A 430 9.83 -10.06 5.50
C MET A 430 11.13 -10.84 5.55
N THR A 431 11.49 -11.51 4.45
CA THR A 431 12.75 -12.25 4.32
C THR A 431 13.97 -11.34 4.54
N ALA A 432 13.94 -10.11 4.01
CA ALA A 432 15.01 -9.14 4.19
C ALA A 432 15.11 -8.66 5.66
N ALA A 433 13.98 -8.42 6.32
CA ALA A 433 13.94 -8.03 7.73
C ALA A 433 14.45 -9.14 8.65
N GLU A 434 14.06 -10.40 8.42
CA GLU A 434 14.61 -11.58 9.11
C GLU A 434 16.13 -11.69 8.91
N GLY A 435 16.61 -11.42 7.69
CA GLY A 435 18.04 -11.37 7.38
C GLY A 435 18.80 -10.29 8.16
N LEU A 436 18.23 -9.10 8.30
CA LEU A 436 18.81 -8.00 9.10
C LEU A 436 18.87 -8.37 10.58
N LEU A 437 17.80 -8.97 11.12
CA LEU A 437 17.75 -9.44 12.51
C LEU A 437 18.85 -10.46 12.76
N THR A 438 18.93 -11.49 11.92
CA THR A 438 19.95 -12.55 12.00
C THR A 438 21.38 -11.98 11.90
N LEU A 439 21.61 -11.02 11.00
CA LEU A 439 22.91 -10.38 10.84
C LEU A 439 23.30 -9.57 12.08
N SER A 440 22.35 -8.84 12.66
CA SER A 440 22.55 -8.08 13.88
C SER A 440 22.87 -8.99 15.07
N GLU A 441 22.09 -10.05 15.27
CA GLU A 441 22.35 -11.03 16.33
C GLU A 441 23.75 -11.65 16.20
N ARG A 442 24.16 -11.98 14.96
CA ARG A 442 25.51 -12.51 14.70
C ARG A 442 26.61 -11.50 15.00
N HIS A 443 26.43 -10.23 14.65
CA HIS A 443 27.39 -9.17 15.00
C HIS A 443 27.46 -8.99 16.51
N GLN A 444 26.32 -9.02 17.19
CA GLN A 444 26.26 -8.87 18.63
C GLN A 444 26.99 -9.99 19.36
N THR A 445 26.75 -11.25 18.96
CA THR A 445 27.46 -12.41 19.52
C THR A 445 28.97 -12.27 19.36
N LYS A 446 29.46 -11.91 18.16
CA LYS A 446 30.89 -11.70 17.90
C LYS A 446 31.48 -10.55 18.71
N LEU A 447 30.73 -9.47 18.94
CA LEU A 447 31.19 -8.33 19.73
C LEU A 447 31.19 -8.64 21.23
N THR A 448 30.30 -9.51 21.71
CA THR A 448 30.34 -10.00 23.11
C THR A 448 31.44 -11.02 23.34
N GLU A 449 31.80 -11.84 22.35
CA GLU A 449 32.96 -12.76 22.42
C GLU A 449 34.30 -12.01 22.38
N ALA A 450 34.30 -10.76 21.90
CA ALA A 450 35.48 -9.91 21.79
C ALA A 450 35.75 -9.06 23.04
N ASN A 451 34.87 -9.04 24.06
CA ASN A 451 35.11 -8.39 25.36
C ASN A 451 35.62 -9.41 26.38
#